data_AF-A0A9P0APU2-F1
#
_entry.id   AF-A0A9P0APU2-F1
#
_cell.length_a   1.000
_cell.length_b   1.000
_cell.length_c   1.000
_cell.angle_alpha   90.00
_cell.angle_beta   90.00
_cell.angle_gamma   90.00
#
_symmetry.space_group_name_H-M   'P 1'
#
loop_
_entity.id
_entity.type
_entity.pdbx_description
1 polymer ?
#
loop_
_entity_poly.entity_id
_entity_poly.type
_entity_poly.pdbx_seq_one_letter_code
_entity_poly.pdbx_strand_id
1 'polypeptide(L)'
;MIMSATTQVSSPNETSVRDRPGIQEFFNGTSVFITGGTGFLGSVLLEKLIRCCPGIKKVYLLVRPKKGKEITERFNEIFDSPVSPSPIN
;
A
#
# COMPACT_ATOMS: atom_id res chain seq x y z
N MET A 1 36.90 -26.09 -14.75
CA MET A 1 36.76 -24.63 -14.56
C MET A 1 35.86 -24.42 -13.35
N ILE A 2 36.47 -24.42 -12.17
CA ILE A 2 35.83 -24.10 -10.90
C ILE A 2 35.72 -22.58 -10.80
N MET A 3 34.59 -22.07 -10.32
CA MET A 3 34.42 -20.88 -9.46
C MET A 3 32.95 -20.43 -9.50
N SER A 4 32.20 -20.18 -8.42
CA SER A 4 32.28 -20.52 -7.00
C SER A 4 30.87 -20.26 -6.46
N ALA A 5 30.31 -21.19 -5.70
CA ALA A 5 29.15 -20.92 -4.86
C ALA A 5 29.57 -19.96 -3.75
N THR A 6 28.84 -18.86 -3.56
CA THR A 6 28.99 -18.00 -2.38
C THR A 6 27.86 -18.32 -1.42
N THR A 7 28.10 -19.31 -0.55
CA THR A 7 27.36 -19.44 0.71
C THR A 7 28.02 -18.50 1.71
N GLN A 8 27.30 -17.45 2.12
CA GLN A 8 27.67 -16.66 3.29
C GLN A 8 27.08 -17.32 4.53
N VAL A 9 27.95 -17.94 5.33
CA VAL A 9 27.72 -18.12 6.76
C VAL A 9 28.11 -16.81 7.43
N SER A 10 27.18 -16.17 8.13
CA SER A 10 27.47 -15.07 9.06
C SER A 10 26.69 -15.27 10.35
N SER A 11 27.42 -15.14 11.46
CA SER A 11 27.05 -15.37 12.88
C SER A 11 25.67 -14.88 13.32
N PRO A 12 25.11 -15.48 14.40
CA PRO A 12 23.87 -15.03 14.98
C PRO A 12 24.11 -13.73 15.78
N ASN A 13 23.28 -12.73 15.51
CA ASN A 13 23.06 -11.51 16.31
C ASN A 13 23.81 -10.23 15.86
N GLU A 14 23.30 -9.58 14.80
CA GLU A 14 23.19 -8.12 14.65
C GLU A 14 22.35 -7.79 13.39
N THR A 15 21.02 -7.73 13.52
CA THR A 15 20.16 -7.30 12.39
C THR A 15 20.28 -5.79 12.23
N SER A 16 21.26 -5.35 11.44
CA SER A 16 21.48 -3.93 11.16
C SER A 16 20.23 -3.30 10.54
N VAL A 17 19.89 -2.09 10.97
CA VAL A 17 18.68 -1.34 10.53
C VAL A 17 18.70 -0.97 9.03
N ARG A 18 19.76 -1.33 8.29
CA ARG A 18 20.05 -0.85 6.94
C ARG A 18 19.57 -1.72 5.78
N ASP A 19 19.08 -2.93 6.03
CA ASP A 19 18.56 -3.81 4.97
C ASP A 19 17.03 -3.86 4.94
N ARG A 20 16.37 -2.69 4.92
CA ARG A 20 14.94 -2.63 4.64
C ARG A 20 14.72 -2.16 3.21
N PRO A 21 13.96 -2.91 2.39
CA PRO A 21 13.67 -2.47 1.03
C PRO A 21 12.94 -1.12 1.05
N GLY A 22 13.16 -0.32 0.01
CA GLY A 22 12.43 0.95 -0.13
C GLY A 22 10.92 0.70 -0.21
N ILE A 23 10.10 1.69 0.18
CA ILE A 23 8.63 1.52 0.27
C ILE A 23 8.00 0.98 -1.03
N GLN A 24 8.50 1.42 -2.19
CA GLN A 24 7.98 1.00 -3.49
C GLN A 24 8.33 -0.47 -3.78
N GLU A 25 9.54 -0.89 -3.44
CA GLU A 25 10.02 -2.26 -3.59
C GLU A 25 9.27 -3.18 -2.63
N PHE A 26 9.05 -2.74 -1.38
CA PHE A 26 8.27 -3.47 -0.39
C PHE A 26 6.85 -3.79 -0.89
N PHE A 27 6.20 -2.84 -1.55
CA PHE A 27 4.84 -3.02 -2.08
C PHE A 27 4.78 -3.60 -3.49
N ASN A 28 5.92 -3.82 -4.16
CA ASN A 28 5.94 -4.33 -5.53
C ASN A 28 5.36 -5.75 -5.60
N GLY A 29 4.42 -5.96 -6.52
CA GLY A 29 3.74 -7.23 -6.71
C GLY A 29 2.78 -7.63 -5.59
N THR A 30 2.56 -6.79 -4.58
CA THR A 30 1.73 -7.10 -3.40
C THR A 30 0.25 -6.80 -3.63
N SER A 31 -0.61 -7.37 -2.78
CA SER A 31 -2.00 -6.94 -2.64
C SER A 31 -2.21 -6.36 -1.25
N VAL A 32 -2.84 -5.20 -1.15
CA VAL A 32 -3.01 -4.45 0.10
C VAL A 32 -4.46 -4.49 0.53
N PHE A 33 -4.72 -4.77 1.81
CA PHE A 33 -6.06 -4.67 2.40
C PHE A 33 -6.11 -3.50 3.38
N ILE A 34 -6.97 -2.52 3.11
CA ILE A 34 -7.10 -1.31 3.91
C ILE A 34 -8.43 -1.34 4.67
N THR A 35 -8.33 -1.17 5.98
CA THR A 35 -9.47 -0.90 6.86
C THR A 35 -9.53 0.58 7.19
N GLY A 36 -10.73 1.10 7.47
CA GLY A 36 -10.89 2.54 7.75
C GLY A 36 -10.63 3.45 6.54
N GLY A 37 -10.62 2.90 5.32
CA GLY A 37 -10.34 3.63 4.08
C GLY A 37 -11.30 4.78 3.76
N THR A 38 -12.50 4.78 4.34
CA THR A 38 -13.48 5.88 4.21
C THR A 38 -13.21 7.05 5.17
N GLY A 39 -12.23 6.93 6.07
CA GLY A 39 -11.83 8.02 6.97
C GLY A 39 -10.77 8.90 6.32
N PHE A 40 -10.54 10.09 6.88
CA PHE A 40 -9.59 11.08 6.35
C PHE A 40 -8.19 10.50 6.09
N LEU A 41 -7.57 9.85 7.09
CA LEU A 41 -6.24 9.28 6.90
C LEU A 41 -6.25 8.07 5.96
N GLY A 42 -7.33 7.28 5.97
CA GLY A 42 -7.45 6.09 5.14
C GLY A 42 -7.52 6.43 3.65
N SER A 43 -8.24 7.49 3.28
CA SER A 43 -8.30 7.96 1.89
C SER A 43 -6.98 8.57 1.43
N VAL A 44 -6.27 9.31 2.30
CA VAL A 44 -4.92 9.82 2.00
C VAL A 44 -3.92 8.68 1.82
N LEU A 45 -3.97 7.65 2.67
CA LEU A 45 -3.10 6.47 2.53
C LEU A 45 -3.38 5.75 1.21
N LEU A 46 -4.65 5.55 0.85
CA LEU A 46 -5.06 4.94 -0.40
C LEU A 46 -4.47 5.71 -1.60
N GLU A 47 -4.64 7.03 -1.62
CA GLU A 47 -4.07 7.92 -2.64
C GLU A 47 -2.55 7.75 -2.71
N LYS A 48 -1.86 7.84 -1.56
CA LYS A 48 -0.40 7.78 -1.49
C LYS A 48 0.16 6.45 -2.01
N LEU A 49 -0.49 5.34 -1.66
CA LEU A 49 -0.09 4.02 -2.13
C LEU A 49 -0.29 3.88 -3.64
N ILE A 50 -1.43 4.31 -4.17
CA ILE A 50 -1.70 4.24 -5.62
C ILE A 50 -0.73 5.13 -6.40
N ARG A 51 -0.42 6.33 -5.90
CA ARG A 51 0.46 7.28 -6.59
C ARG A 51 1.94 6.91 -6.50
N CYS A 52 2.40 6.43 -5.34
CA CYS A 52 3.83 6.19 -5.12
C CYS A 52 4.26 4.73 -5.32
N CYS A 53 3.35 3.76 -5.30
CA CYS A 53 3.67 2.34 -5.40
C CYS A 53 2.98 1.70 -6.61
N PRO A 54 3.40 2.01 -7.85
CA PRO A 54 2.74 1.51 -9.07
C PRO A 54 2.82 -0.01 -9.23
N GLY A 55 3.72 -0.68 -8.47
CA GLY A 55 3.85 -2.13 -8.46
C GLY A 55 2.77 -2.88 -7.65
N ILE A 56 1.89 -2.19 -6.93
CA ILE A 56 0.78 -2.83 -6.21
C ILE A 56 -0.17 -3.48 -7.21
N LYS A 57 -0.45 -4.78 -7.05
CA LYS A 57 -1.36 -5.53 -7.94
C LYS A 57 -2.83 -5.21 -7.69
N LYS A 58 -3.23 -5.16 -6.42
CA LYS A 58 -4.63 -4.95 -6.01
C LYS A 58 -4.70 -4.25 -4.66
N VAL A 59 -5.69 -3.37 -4.52
CA VAL A 59 -6.08 -2.79 -3.23
C VAL A 59 -7.50 -3.22 -2.91
N TYR A 60 -7.68 -3.82 -1.74
CA TYR A 60 -8.97 -4.20 -1.18
C TYR A 60 -9.36 -3.22 -0.09
N LEU A 61 -10.60 -2.73 -0.12
CA LEU A 61 -11.07 -1.70 0.79
C LEU A 61 -12.29 -2.19 1.57
N LEU A 62 -12.19 -2.20 2.89
CA LEU A 62 -13.35 -2.53 3.73
C LEU A 62 -14.24 -1.30 3.91
N VAL A 63 -15.41 -1.32 3.25
CA VAL A 63 -16.45 -0.31 3.43
C VAL A 63 -17.54 -0.88 4.34
N ARG A 64 -17.80 -0.18 5.46
CA ARG A 64 -18.90 -0.55 6.38
C ARG A 64 -20.21 0.15 5.97
N PRO A 65 -21.36 -0.52 6.04
CA PRO A 65 -22.64 0.14 5.84
C PRO A 65 -22.86 1.23 6.90
N LYS A 66 -23.60 2.29 6.54
CA LYS A 66 -24.05 3.34 7.45
C LYS A 66 -25.55 3.51 7.25
N LYS A 67 -26.33 3.66 8.33
CA LYS A 67 -27.79 3.86 8.22
C LYS A 67 -28.07 5.07 7.31
N GLY A 68 -28.92 4.87 6.31
CA GLY A 68 -29.33 5.92 5.37
C GLY A 68 -28.29 6.30 4.32
N LYS A 69 -27.26 5.47 4.07
CA LYS A 69 -26.36 5.60 2.92
C LYS A 69 -26.10 4.26 2.26
N GLU A 70 -26.15 4.24 0.94
CA GLU A 70 -25.79 3.06 0.16
C GLU A 70 -24.27 2.82 0.19
N ILE A 71 -23.84 1.56 0.03
CA ILE A 71 -22.41 1.20 0.04
C ILE A 71 -21.67 1.90 -1.10
N THR A 72 -22.32 2.07 -2.25
CA THR A 72 -21.79 2.77 -3.43
C THR A 72 -21.59 4.25 -3.17
N GLU A 73 -22.53 4.92 -2.49
CA GLU A 73 -22.38 6.32 -2.05
C GLU A 73 -21.17 6.46 -1.12
N ARG A 74 -21.05 5.56 -0.14
CA ARG A 74 -19.90 5.55 0.78
C ARG A 74 -18.57 5.27 0.10
N PHE A 75 -18.59 4.52 -1.00
CA PHE A 75 -17.40 4.25 -1.81
C PHE A 75 -17.00 5.49 -2.61
N ASN A 76 -17.98 6.18 -3.23
CA ASN A 76 -17.73 7.38 -4.01
C ASN A 76 -17.20 8.53 -3.14
N GLU A 77 -17.70 8.68 -1.90
CA GLU A 77 -17.22 9.68 -0.93
C GLU A 77 -15.71 9.63 -0.65
N ILE A 78 -15.07 8.49 -0.88
CA ILE A 78 -13.62 8.30 -0.71
C ILE A 78 -12.85 9.18 -1.70
N PHE A 79 -13.43 9.37 -2.89
CA PHE A 79 -12.87 10.13 -4.01
C PHE A 79 -13.38 11.58 -4.07
N ASP A 80 -14.44 11.92 -3.31
CA ASP A 80 -14.99 13.29 -3.23
C ASP A 80 -14.35 14.16 -2.12
N SER A 81 -13.41 13.59 -1.36
CA SER A 81 -12.59 14.30 -0.37
C SER A 81 -11.86 15.50 -0.99
N PRO A 82 -11.67 16.64 -0.29
CA PRO A 82 -10.85 17.76 -0.78
C PRO A 82 -9.37 17.42 -1.01
N VAL A 83 -8.94 16.22 -0.60
CA VAL A 83 -7.61 15.66 -0.88
C VAL A 83 -7.63 14.76 -2.14
N SER A 84 -8.74 14.73 -2.89
CA SER A 84 -8.85 13.95 -4.11
C SER A 84 -7.87 14.43 -5.17
N PRO A 85 -7.24 13.50 -5.91
CA PRO A 85 -6.30 13.86 -6.96
C PRO A 85 -7.00 14.69 -8.03
N SER A 86 -6.38 15.79 -8.46
CA SER A 86 -6.67 16.39 -9.76
C SER A 86 -6.63 15.29 -10.85
N PRO A 87 -7.51 15.35 -11.87
CA PRO A 87 -7.52 14.38 -12.96
C PRO A 87 -6.11 14.17 -13.51
N ILE A 88 -5.69 12.91 -13.59
CA ILE A 88 -4.45 12.54 -14.28
C ILE A 88 -4.79 12.65 -15.78
N ASN A 89 -4.27 13.70 -16.43
CA ASN A 89 -4.25 13.82 -17.90
C ASN A 89 -3.22 12.85 -18.47
#